data_AF-G4TH92-F1
#
_entry.id   AF-G4TH92-F1
#
_cell.length_a   1.000
_cell.length_b   1.000
_cell.length_c   1.000
_cell.angle_alpha   90.00
_cell.angle_beta   90.00
_cell.angle_gamma   90.00
#
_symmetry.space_group_name_H-M   'P 1'
#
loop_
_entity.id
_entity.type
_entity.pdbx_description
1 polymer ?
#
loop_
_entity_poly.entity_id
_entity_poly.type
_entity_poly.pdbx_seq_one_letter_code
_entity_poly.pdbx_strand_id
1 'polypeptide(L)'
;MTSRTTKEIVSLKHTMPEEAGISSQPSSGSMEETLDLKIVTQLKANRAKREKKAHAELKKDVISGLEQFRANATTRFKRRLEEMTQMHVIYDQERVTLQREIESYWNQILSVHSEFTTFTQEYVEATAKAEDQRSANHLEALSLIERALTDEVKLGDLQ
;
A
#
# COMPACT_ATOMS: atom_id res chain seq x y z
N MET A 1 1.60 14.59 24.98
CA MET A 1 2.25 14.94 26.24
C MET A 1 3.66 15.44 25.97
N THR A 2 4.12 16.37 26.79
CA THR A 2 5.01 17.49 26.52
C THR A 2 6.50 17.16 26.41
N SER A 3 7.14 17.69 25.36
CA SER A 3 8.60 17.86 25.26
C SER A 3 8.91 19.36 25.29
N ARG A 4 9.49 19.85 26.39
CA ARG A 4 10.08 21.19 26.51
C ARG A 4 11.23 21.14 27.49
N THR A 5 12.45 21.21 26.98
CA THR A 5 13.65 21.50 27.77
C THR A 5 14.22 22.81 27.25
N THR A 6 13.77 23.91 27.84
CA THR A 6 14.30 25.25 27.60
C THR A 6 15.50 25.44 28.52
N LYS A 7 16.71 25.66 27.98
CA LYS A 7 17.87 26.07 28.78
C LYS A 7 17.90 27.60 28.86
N GLU A 8 17.87 28.10 30.09
CA GLU A 8 17.98 29.50 30.47
C GLU A 8 19.32 30.10 30.04
N ILE A 9 19.26 31.36 29.58
CA ILE A 9 20.41 32.23 29.33
C ILE A 9 20.61 33.05 30.61
N VAL A 10 21.71 32.80 31.34
CA VAL A 10 22.10 33.63 32.49
C VAL A 10 22.96 34.79 31.99
N SER A 11 22.41 36.00 32.13
CA SER A 11 23.06 37.28 31.87
C SER A 11 23.97 37.67 33.04
N LEU A 12 25.29 37.73 32.85
CA LEU A 12 26.21 38.32 33.82
C LEU A 12 26.14 39.85 33.78
N LYS A 13 25.63 40.46 34.85
CA LYS A 13 25.80 41.90 35.14
C LYS A 13 27.21 42.15 35.65
N HIS A 14 27.86 43.15 35.06
CA HIS A 14 29.17 43.68 35.47
C HIS A 14 28.93 44.77 36.53
N THR A 15 29.40 44.54 37.76
CA THR A 15 29.48 45.55 38.82
C THR A 15 30.91 46.04 38.93
N MET A 16 31.11 47.34 38.78
CA MET A 16 32.38 48.05 39.01
C MET A 16 32.68 48.14 40.52
N PRO A 17 33.96 48.20 40.92
CA PRO A 17 34.35 48.89 42.15
C PRO A 17 35.18 50.16 41.86
N GLU A 18 34.95 51.14 42.74
CA GLU A 18 35.58 52.46 42.83
C GLU A 18 37.09 52.42 43.11
N GLU A 19 37.72 53.54 42.77
CA GLU A 19 39.14 53.86 42.94
C GLU A 19 39.63 53.90 44.39
N ALA A 20 40.89 53.55 44.60
CA ALA A 20 41.74 54.21 45.58
C ALA A 20 43.24 53.99 45.29
N GLY A 21 44.03 55.06 45.38
CA GLY A 21 45.40 54.97 45.90
C GLY A 21 46.54 55.10 44.90
N ILE A 22 47.03 56.33 44.76
CA ILE A 22 48.25 56.73 44.06
C ILE A 22 49.49 56.08 44.75
N SER A 23 50.43 55.51 43.99
CA SER A 23 51.84 55.53 44.37
C SER A 23 52.76 55.33 43.16
N SER A 24 53.78 56.17 43.12
CA SER A 24 54.67 56.52 42.02
C SER A 24 55.79 55.52 41.74
N GLN A 25 56.05 55.26 40.45
CA GLN A 25 57.40 55.04 39.89
C GLN A 25 57.36 55.13 38.36
N PRO A 26 58.20 55.94 37.67
CA PRO A 26 58.39 55.80 36.24
C PRO A 26 59.29 54.57 36.01
N SER A 27 58.68 53.41 35.86
CA SER A 27 59.38 52.19 35.44
C SER A 27 59.83 52.36 33.99
N SER A 28 61.11 52.14 33.73
CA SER A 28 61.78 52.23 32.43
C SER A 28 61.38 51.10 31.44
N GLY A 29 60.12 50.66 31.44
CA GLY A 29 59.59 49.53 30.65
C GLY A 29 59.03 49.88 29.26
N SER A 30 59.34 51.07 28.72
CA SER A 30 58.56 51.68 27.63
C SER A 30 58.62 50.97 26.26
N MET A 31 59.61 50.13 25.98
CA MET A 31 59.78 49.49 24.66
C MET A 31 59.44 47.99 24.66
N GLU A 32 59.62 47.31 25.78
CA GLU A 32 59.43 45.87 25.92
C GLU A 32 57.95 45.52 26.17
N GLU A 33 57.25 46.28 27.02
CA GLU A 33 55.79 46.15 27.19
C GLU A 33 55.02 46.48 25.90
N THR A 34 55.50 47.43 25.09
CA THR A 34 54.86 47.79 23.81
C THR A 34 55.10 46.74 22.72
N LEU A 35 56.23 46.03 22.78
CA LEU A 35 56.53 44.86 21.93
C LEU A 35 55.67 43.65 22.33
N ASP A 36 55.54 43.37 23.63
CA ASP A 36 54.70 42.30 24.14
C ASP A 36 53.22 42.53 23.84
N LEU A 37 52.73 43.77 23.97
CA LEU A 37 51.36 44.11 23.60
C LEU A 37 51.10 43.86 22.10
N LYS A 38 52.05 44.24 21.22
CA LYS A 38 51.98 44.00 19.78
C LYS A 38 51.91 42.50 19.46
N ILE A 39 52.76 41.69 20.09
CA ILE A 39 52.79 40.23 19.92
C ILE A 39 51.44 39.62 20.34
N VAL A 40 50.90 40.02 21.49
CA VAL A 40 49.60 39.55 21.98
C VAL A 40 48.46 39.94 21.02
N THR A 41 48.44 41.17 20.48
CA THR A 41 47.45 41.56 19.47
C THR A 41 47.59 40.77 18.17
N GLN A 42 48.82 40.52 17.71
CA GLN A 42 49.08 39.72 16.49
C GLN A 42 48.56 38.29 16.67
N LEU A 43 48.82 37.67 17.83
CA LEU A 43 48.35 36.33 18.18
C LEU A 43 46.82 36.27 18.26
N LYS A 44 46.18 37.26 18.88
CA LYS A 44 44.71 37.37 18.93
C LYS A 44 44.11 37.54 17.53
N ALA A 45 44.69 38.38 16.68
CA ALA A 45 44.25 38.57 15.30
C ALA A 45 44.40 37.30 14.46
N ASN A 46 45.51 36.57 14.61
CA ASN A 46 45.75 35.31 13.93
C ASN A 46 44.78 34.22 14.41
N ARG A 47 44.48 34.17 15.71
CA ARG A 47 43.46 33.28 16.29
C ARG A 47 42.08 33.56 15.70
N ALA A 48 41.65 34.82 15.68
CA ALA A 48 40.38 35.23 15.09
C ALA A 48 40.29 34.88 13.60
N LYS A 49 41.38 35.03 12.84
CA LYS A 49 41.44 34.61 11.43
C LYS A 49 41.24 33.10 11.26
N ARG A 50 41.88 32.28 12.10
CA ARG A 50 41.72 30.81 12.08
C ARG A 50 40.31 30.39 12.46
N GLU A 51 39.75 30.98 13.51
CA GLU A 51 38.37 30.72 13.95
C GLU A 51 37.35 31.10 12.88
N LYS A 52 37.52 32.25 12.21
CA LYS A 52 36.67 32.67 11.10
C LYS A 52 36.74 31.71 9.92
N LYS A 53 37.92 31.19 9.60
CA LYS A 53 38.11 30.18 8.53
C LYS A 53 37.44 28.86 8.90
N ALA A 54 37.69 28.35 10.12
CA ALA A 54 37.09 27.11 10.61
C ALA A 54 35.56 27.18 10.64
N HIS A 55 34.99 28.31 11.05
CA HIS A 55 33.53 28.50 11.05
C HIS A 55 32.94 28.57 9.63
N ALA A 56 33.68 29.12 8.66
CA ALA A 56 33.26 29.13 7.26
C ALA A 56 33.30 27.72 6.64
N GLU A 57 34.33 26.93 6.95
CA GLU A 57 34.44 25.53 6.53
C GLU A 57 33.31 24.68 7.14
N LEU A 58 33.08 24.81 8.45
CA LEU A 58 31.99 24.11 9.13
C LEU A 58 30.62 24.45 8.51
N LYS A 59 30.37 25.73 8.19
CA LYS A 59 29.14 26.14 7.51
C LYS A 59 28.98 25.46 6.15
N LYS A 60 30.06 25.39 5.36
CA LYS A 60 30.04 24.73 4.06
C LYS A 60 29.74 23.24 4.21
N ASP A 61 30.37 22.57 5.17
CA ASP A 61 30.19 21.13 5.39
C ASP A 61 28.78 20.82 5.88
N VAL A 62 28.22 21.64 6.77
CA VAL A 62 26.83 21.50 7.24
C VAL A 62 25.84 21.69 6.10
N ILE A 63 26.01 22.73 5.27
CA ILE A 63 25.13 22.98 4.11
C ILE A 63 25.20 21.81 3.13
N SER A 64 26.42 21.40 2.75
CA SER A 64 26.64 20.27 1.84
C SER A 64 26.04 18.97 2.38
N GLY A 65 26.24 18.69 3.68
CA GLY A 65 25.68 17.50 4.33
C GLY A 65 24.15 17.51 4.35
N LEU A 66 23.53 18.67 4.62
CA LEU A 66 22.08 18.82 4.58
C LEU A 66 21.51 18.66 3.17
N GLU A 67 22.19 19.21 2.15
CA GLU A 67 21.80 19.06 0.75
C GLU A 67 21.88 17.61 0.30
N GLN A 68 22.99 16.92 0.60
CA GLN A 68 23.16 15.50 0.31
C GLN A 68 22.12 14.64 1.04
N PHE A 69 21.87 14.91 2.32
CA PHE A 69 20.85 14.21 3.08
C PHE A 69 19.46 14.40 2.46
N ARG A 70 19.10 15.64 2.12
CA ARG A 70 17.81 15.96 1.49
C ARG A 70 17.67 15.28 0.12
N ALA A 71 18.71 15.31 -0.70
CA ALA A 71 18.71 14.65 -2.00
C ALA A 71 18.50 13.13 -1.85
N ASN A 72 19.27 12.48 -0.97
CA ASN A 72 19.15 11.05 -0.70
C ASN A 72 17.78 10.68 -0.14
N ALA A 73 17.24 11.46 0.79
CA ALA A 73 15.91 11.25 1.35
C ALA A 73 14.82 11.39 0.27
N THR A 74 14.92 12.41 -0.58
CA THR A 74 13.98 12.64 -1.69
C THR A 74 14.02 11.50 -2.70
N THR A 75 15.21 11.04 -3.09
CA THR A 75 15.37 9.91 -4.01
C THR A 75 14.79 8.62 -3.43
N ARG A 76 15.06 8.32 -2.16
CA ARG A 76 14.50 7.14 -1.49
C ARG A 76 12.99 7.21 -1.39
N PHE A 77 12.44 8.39 -1.09
CA PHE A 77 11.00 8.60 -1.04
C PHE A 77 10.35 8.40 -2.41
N LYS A 78 10.88 9.01 -3.47
CA LYS A 78 10.38 8.83 -4.84
C LYS A 78 10.39 7.37 -5.26
N ARG A 79 11.50 6.66 -5.03
CA ARG A 79 11.61 5.24 -5.35
C ARG A 79 10.55 4.41 -4.63
N ARG A 80 10.32 4.65 -3.33
CA ARG A 80 9.27 3.93 -2.58
C ARG A 80 7.87 4.24 -3.09
N LEU A 81 7.64 5.47 -3.54
CA LEU A 81 6.35 5.88 -4.10
C LEU A 81 6.11 5.22 -5.47
N GLU A 82 7.15 5.10 -6.30
CA GLU A 82 7.13 4.35 -7.55
C GLU A 82 6.88 2.86 -7.32
N GLU A 83 7.62 2.23 -6.39
CA GLU A 83 7.42 0.83 -5.99
C GLU A 83 5.97 0.57 -5.53
N MET A 84 5.42 1.46 -4.69
CA MET A 84 4.03 1.36 -4.22
C MET A 84 3.03 1.49 -5.36
N THR A 85 3.28 2.42 -6.30
CA THR A 85 2.41 2.62 -7.46
C THR A 85 2.41 1.38 -8.36
N GLN A 86 3.58 0.79 -8.61
CA GLN A 86 3.69 -0.45 -9.38
C GLN A 86 2.94 -1.61 -8.72
N MET A 87 3.09 -1.78 -7.41
CA MET A 87 2.36 -2.79 -6.65
C MET A 87 0.84 -2.60 -6.75
N HIS A 88 0.37 -1.35 -6.71
CA HIS A 88 -1.06 -1.05 -6.85
C HIS A 88 -1.59 -1.40 -8.25
N VAL A 89 -0.81 -1.11 -9.29
CA VAL A 89 -1.17 -1.47 -10.68
C VAL A 89 -1.27 -2.98 -10.84
N ILE A 90 -0.31 -3.73 -10.31
CA ILE A 90 -0.33 -5.21 -10.36
C ILE A 90 -1.57 -5.74 -9.63
N TYR A 91 -1.84 -5.23 -8.42
CA TYR A 91 -3.01 -5.63 -7.65
C TYR A 91 -4.32 -5.38 -8.41
N ASP A 92 -4.47 -4.20 -9.04
CA ASP A 92 -5.68 -3.90 -9.81
C ASP A 92 -5.81 -4.81 -11.04
N GLN A 93 -4.71 -5.15 -11.71
CA GLN A 93 -4.70 -6.09 -12.83
C GLN A 93 -5.13 -7.50 -12.40
N GLU A 94 -4.59 -8.00 -11.29
CA GLU A 94 -4.97 -9.30 -10.72
C GLU A 94 -6.43 -9.31 -10.30
N ARG A 95 -6.91 -8.23 -9.66
CA ARG A 95 -8.32 -8.09 -9.25
C ARG A 95 -9.26 -8.18 -10.46
N VAL A 96 -8.96 -7.47 -11.54
CA VAL A 96 -9.77 -7.52 -12.78
C VAL A 96 -9.74 -8.91 -13.42
N THR A 97 -8.58 -9.56 -13.40
CA THR A 97 -8.43 -10.92 -13.95
C THR A 97 -9.28 -11.92 -13.17
N LEU A 98 -9.17 -11.93 -11.84
CA LEU A 98 -9.99 -12.77 -10.98
C LEU A 98 -11.48 -12.51 -11.14
N GLN A 99 -11.89 -11.25 -11.28
CA GLN A 99 -13.28 -10.90 -11.50
C GLN A 99 -13.81 -11.51 -12.82
N ARG A 100 -13.03 -11.43 -13.91
CA ARG A 100 -13.41 -12.04 -15.19
C ARG A 100 -13.49 -13.56 -15.13
N GLU A 101 -12.58 -14.19 -14.40
CA GLU A 101 -12.61 -15.65 -14.18
C GLU A 101 -13.87 -16.07 -13.42
N ILE A 102 -14.22 -15.34 -12.36
CA ILE A 102 -15.45 -15.58 -11.58
C ILE A 102 -16.70 -15.43 -12.48
N GLU A 103 -16.77 -14.38 -13.29
CA GLU A 103 -17.88 -14.17 -14.23
C GLU A 103 -17.95 -15.30 -15.27
N SER A 104 -16.79 -15.75 -15.78
CA SER A 104 -16.70 -16.88 -16.71
C SER A 104 -17.22 -18.19 -16.08
N TYR A 105 -16.80 -18.50 -14.85
CA TYR A 105 -17.28 -19.69 -14.14
C TYR A 105 -18.78 -19.62 -13.86
N TRP A 106 -19.29 -18.45 -13.48
CA TRP A 106 -20.74 -18.29 -13.30
C TRP A 106 -21.53 -18.54 -14.58
N ASN A 107 -21.07 -18.01 -15.71
CA ASN A 107 -21.71 -18.25 -17.00
C ASN A 107 -21.68 -19.74 -17.39
N GLN A 108 -20.56 -20.43 -17.14
CA GLN A 108 -20.46 -21.88 -17.39
C GLN A 108 -21.44 -22.67 -16.53
N ILE A 109 -21.52 -22.36 -15.23
CA ILE A 109 -22.47 -23.00 -14.31
C ILE A 109 -23.91 -22.79 -14.78
N LEU A 110 -24.27 -21.56 -15.17
CA LEU A 110 -25.60 -21.23 -15.66
C LEU A 110 -25.92 -21.97 -16.97
N SER A 111 -24.97 -22.08 -17.90
CA SER A 111 -25.16 -22.85 -19.15
C SER A 111 -25.45 -24.31 -18.84
N VAL A 112 -24.59 -24.96 -18.05
CA VAL A 112 -24.74 -26.38 -17.67
C VAL A 112 -26.05 -26.61 -16.93
N HIS A 113 -26.43 -25.69 -16.04
CA HIS A 113 -27.69 -25.77 -15.32
C HIS A 113 -28.91 -25.65 -16.26
N SER A 114 -28.84 -24.76 -17.25
CA SER A 114 -29.89 -24.60 -18.26
C SER A 114 -30.03 -25.86 -19.12
N GLU A 115 -28.91 -26.41 -19.58
CA GLU A 115 -28.87 -27.66 -20.36
C GLU A 115 -29.44 -28.83 -19.55
N PHE A 116 -29.03 -28.97 -18.29
CA PHE A 116 -29.53 -30.01 -17.40
C PHE A 116 -31.04 -29.90 -17.14
N THR A 117 -31.52 -28.67 -16.91
CA THR A 117 -32.95 -28.41 -16.71
C THR A 117 -33.75 -28.79 -17.95
N THR A 118 -33.28 -28.39 -19.14
CA THR A 118 -33.92 -28.73 -20.42
C THR A 118 -33.95 -30.24 -20.64
N PHE A 119 -32.82 -30.91 -20.45
CA PHE A 119 -32.73 -32.36 -20.55
C PHE A 119 -33.71 -33.07 -19.61
N THR A 120 -33.78 -32.62 -18.36
CA THR A 120 -34.68 -33.21 -17.36
C THR A 120 -36.14 -33.05 -17.77
N GLN A 121 -36.51 -31.86 -18.28
CA GLN A 121 -37.86 -31.60 -18.76
C GLN A 121 -38.21 -32.51 -19.94
N GLU A 122 -37.35 -32.58 -20.96
CA GLU A 122 -37.55 -33.44 -22.13
C GLU A 122 -37.66 -34.91 -21.73
N TYR A 123 -36.82 -35.36 -20.80
CA TYR A 123 -36.87 -36.73 -20.28
C TYR A 123 -38.21 -37.04 -19.61
N VAL A 124 -38.68 -36.16 -18.71
CA VAL A 124 -39.97 -36.33 -18.01
C VAL A 124 -41.12 -36.37 -19.01
N GLU A 125 -41.15 -35.45 -19.98
CA GLU A 125 -42.17 -35.42 -21.02
C GLU A 125 -42.15 -36.67 -21.90
N ALA A 126 -40.97 -37.15 -22.28
CA ALA A 126 -40.82 -38.37 -23.08
C ALA A 126 -41.29 -39.61 -22.31
N THR A 127 -40.97 -39.70 -21.01
CA THR A 127 -41.43 -40.81 -20.17
C THR A 127 -42.94 -40.83 -20.00
N ALA A 128 -43.57 -39.66 -19.79
CA ALA A 128 -45.02 -39.56 -19.66
C ALA A 128 -45.73 -39.99 -20.96
N LYS A 129 -45.26 -39.49 -22.11
CA LYS A 129 -45.80 -39.89 -23.43
C LYS A 129 -45.66 -41.39 -23.69
N ALA A 130 -44.53 -41.99 -23.31
CA ALA A 130 -44.31 -43.42 -23.49
C ALA A 130 -45.23 -44.27 -22.61
N GLU A 131 -45.56 -43.80 -21.40
CA GLU A 131 -46.49 -44.47 -20.48
C GLU A 131 -47.94 -44.36 -20.94
N ASP A 132 -48.36 -43.18 -21.41
CA ASP A 132 -49.67 -42.97 -22.03
C ASP A 132 -49.86 -43.86 -23.26
N GLN A 133 -48.86 -43.91 -24.14
CA GLN A 133 -48.90 -44.76 -25.32
C GLN A 133 -48.95 -46.25 -24.96
N ARG A 134 -48.18 -46.68 -23.94
CA ARG A 134 -48.21 -48.06 -23.47
C ARG A 134 -49.61 -48.43 -22.95
N SER A 135 -50.24 -47.53 -22.21
CA SER A 135 -51.59 -47.72 -21.69
C SER A 135 -52.62 -47.78 -22.81
N ALA A 136 -52.52 -46.91 -23.81
CA ALA A 136 -53.39 -46.94 -24.99
C ALA A 136 -53.26 -48.25 -25.77
N ASN A 137 -52.02 -48.69 -26.05
CA ASN A 137 -51.75 -49.96 -26.73
C ASN A 137 -52.30 -51.16 -25.94
N HIS A 138 -52.21 -51.13 -24.61
CA HIS A 138 -52.74 -52.18 -23.76
C HIS A 138 -54.27 -52.25 -23.82
N LEU A 139 -54.95 -51.09 -23.77
CA LEU A 139 -56.41 -51.02 -23.91
C LEU A 139 -56.88 -51.48 -25.28
N GLU A 140 -56.18 -51.09 -26.36
CA GLU A 140 -56.48 -51.54 -27.71
C GLU A 140 -56.35 -53.07 -27.82
N ALA A 141 -55.28 -53.65 -27.26
CA ALA A 141 -55.08 -55.10 -27.24
C ALA A 141 -56.22 -55.82 -26.48
N LEU A 142 -56.65 -55.29 -25.33
CA LEU A 142 -57.79 -55.86 -24.59
C LEU A 142 -59.10 -55.78 -25.39
N SER A 143 -59.35 -54.67 -26.08
CA SER A 143 -60.54 -54.51 -26.94
C SER A 143 -60.55 -55.50 -28.11
N LEU A 144 -59.40 -55.76 -28.73
CA LEU A 144 -59.27 -56.77 -29.78
C LEU A 144 -59.56 -58.18 -29.24
N ILE A 145 -59.06 -58.51 -28.05
CA ILE A 145 -59.32 -59.79 -27.38
C ILE A 145 -60.82 -59.94 -27.07
N GLU A 146 -61.45 -58.91 -26.50
CA GLU A 146 -62.89 -58.93 -26.20
C GLU A 146 -63.73 -59.16 -27.47
N ARG A 147 -63.37 -58.51 -28.57
CA ARG A 147 -64.04 -58.69 -29.86
C ARG A 147 -63.88 -60.11 -30.39
N ALA A 148 -62.67 -60.66 -30.35
CA ALA A 148 -62.40 -62.03 -30.80
C ALA A 148 -63.22 -63.06 -30.00
N LEU A 149 -63.26 -62.92 -28.66
CA LEU A 149 -64.07 -63.79 -27.79
C LEU A 149 -65.57 -63.66 -28.09
N THR A 150 -66.05 -62.44 -28.34
CA THR A 150 -67.47 -62.21 -28.68
C THR A 150 -67.83 -62.86 -30.01
N ASP A 151 -66.95 -62.80 -30.99
CA ASP A 151 -67.17 -63.40 -32.31
C ASP A 151 -67.13 -64.94 -32.23
N GLU A 152 -66.27 -65.53 -31.40
CA GLU A 152 -66.25 -66.98 -31.14
C GLU A 152 -67.53 -67.48 -30.46
N VAL A 153 -68.05 -66.74 -29.46
CA VAL A 153 -69.32 -67.09 -28.78
C VAL A 153 -70.48 -67.09 -29.78
N LYS A 154 -70.57 -66.07 -30.64
CA LYS A 154 -71.63 -66.00 -31.67
C LYS A 154 -71.56 -67.13 -32.69
N LEU A 155 -70.35 -67.60 -33.03
CA LEU A 155 -70.14 -68.73 -33.94
C LEU A 155 -70.51 -70.06 -33.28
N GLY A 156 -70.26 -70.21 -31.98
CA GLY A 156 -70.67 -71.38 -31.19
C GLY A 156 -72.18 -71.51 -31.03
N ASP A 157 -72.91 -70.39 -30.91
CA ASP A 157 -74.38 -70.37 -30.81
C ASP A 157 -75.10 -70.66 -32.14
N LEU A 158 -74.37 -70.71 -33.26
CA LEU A 158 -74.89 -70.99 -34.61
C LEU A 158 -74.70 -72.44 -35.07
N GLN A 159 -74.13 -73.32 -34.23
CA GLN A 159 -73.97 -74.77 -34.49
C GLN A 159 -74.97 -75.60 -33.69
#